data_AF-A0A0M4GIW8-F1
#
_entry.id   AF-A0A0M4GIW8-F1
#
_cell.length_a   1.000
_cell.length_b   1.000
_cell.length_c   1.000
_cell.angle_alpha   90.00
_cell.angle_beta   90.00
_cell.angle_gamma   90.00
#
_symmetry.space_group_name_H-M   'P 1'
#
loop_
_entity.id
_entity.type
_entity.pdbx_description
1 polymer ?
#
loop_
_entity_poly.entity_id
_entity_poly.type
_entity_poly.pdbx_seq_one_letter_code
_entity_poly.pdbx_strand_id
1 'polypeptide(L)'
;MKKRIITYSSIILIIAFFIVKYIEFLDVQFNVIYIENSLLYKNYNDLYASQGGNPSYETFLKVMQKKDNRIYHLLKEGKLRLQKDDKENVTFIWFRTNEGETVRNSDLTFFKYLFFKKNIFINFNFKEYFDYKENIIYKLNGNSFIATDPLNTNKIQLQYANKIDCKPCKIFVEDYFTQHTYLLIQANNIKFINSTFSNYSKDIIYQTFKDMYKNNKDTFLINLCYYNIEDLECLD
;
A
#
# COMPACT_ATOMS: atom_id res chain seq x y z
N MET A 1 7.14 5.44 -60.06
CA MET A 1 6.15 5.73 -58.98
C MET A 1 5.89 4.54 -58.05
N LYS A 2 5.37 3.38 -58.51
CA LYS A 2 4.97 2.23 -57.65
C LYS A 2 5.90 1.93 -56.45
N LYS A 3 7.22 1.77 -56.64
CA LYS A 3 8.18 1.54 -55.54
C LYS A 3 8.11 2.61 -54.43
N ARG A 4 8.13 3.91 -54.77
CA ARG A 4 8.05 5.00 -53.78
C ARG A 4 6.72 5.00 -53.03
N ILE A 5 5.60 4.76 -53.72
CA ILE A 5 4.27 4.68 -53.10
C ILE A 5 4.25 3.54 -52.06
N ILE A 6 4.76 2.36 -52.43
CA ILE A 6 4.90 1.21 -51.51
C ILE A 6 5.75 1.61 -50.30
N THR A 7 6.92 2.21 -50.49
CA THR A 7 7.79 2.66 -49.38
C THR A 7 7.08 3.64 -48.44
N TYR A 8 6.39 4.66 -48.95
CA TYR A 8 5.64 5.59 -48.10
C TYR A 8 4.48 4.93 -47.37
N SER A 9 3.72 4.03 -48.02
CA SER A 9 2.66 3.28 -47.35
C SER A 9 3.18 2.37 -46.23
N SER A 10 4.33 1.72 -46.42
CA SER A 10 4.99 0.93 -45.37
C SER A 10 5.44 1.81 -44.20
N ILE A 11 6.00 2.99 -44.45
CA ILE A 11 6.41 3.94 -43.39
C ILE A 11 5.19 4.40 -42.58
N ILE A 12 4.08 4.75 -43.25
CA ILE A 12 2.84 5.18 -42.58
C ILE A 12 2.27 4.04 -41.71
N LEU A 13 2.25 2.80 -42.22
CA LEU A 13 1.81 1.63 -41.45
C LEU A 13 2.69 1.36 -40.23
N ILE A 14 4.01 1.51 -40.35
CA ILE A 14 4.95 1.37 -39.22
C ILE A 14 4.68 2.45 -38.16
N ILE A 15 4.53 3.72 -38.57
CA ILE A 15 4.23 4.83 -37.66
C ILE A 15 2.88 4.60 -36.96
N ALA A 16 1.84 4.20 -37.69
CA ALA A 16 0.53 3.90 -37.11
C ALA A 16 0.59 2.74 -36.10
N PHE A 17 1.37 1.69 -36.38
CA PHE A 17 1.62 0.60 -35.44
C PHE A 17 2.27 1.10 -34.14
N PHE A 18 3.31 1.93 -34.23
CA PHE A 18 3.96 2.50 -33.04
C PHE A 18 3.04 3.45 -32.25
N ILE A 19 2.20 4.25 -32.92
CA ILE A 19 1.21 5.11 -32.24
C ILE A 19 0.19 4.27 -31.47
N VAL A 20 -0.40 3.24 -32.09
CA VAL A 20 -1.36 2.35 -31.43
C VAL A 20 -0.68 1.65 -30.24
N LYS A 21 0.54 1.14 -30.41
CA LYS A 21 1.31 0.52 -29.33
C LYS A 21 1.62 1.48 -28.18
N TYR A 22 1.91 2.74 -28.49
CA TYR A 22 2.18 3.76 -27.48
C TYR A 22 0.92 4.14 -26.69
N ILE A 23 -0.24 4.20 -27.34
CA ILE A 23 -1.53 4.38 -26.65
C ILE A 23 -1.86 3.16 -25.77
N GLU A 24 -1.70 1.93 -26.27
CA GLU A 24 -1.88 0.72 -25.44
C GLU A 24 -0.90 0.71 -24.23
N PHE A 25 0.34 1.16 -24.40
CA PHE A 25 1.33 1.31 -23.31
C PHE A 25 0.92 2.35 -22.26
N LEU A 26 0.43 3.52 -22.69
CA LEU A 26 -0.03 4.55 -21.76
C LEU A 26 -1.26 4.09 -20.96
N ASP A 27 -2.23 3.40 -21.58
CA ASP A 27 -3.36 2.82 -20.86
C ASP A 27 -2.89 1.81 -19.80
N VAL A 28 -1.91 0.95 -20.12
CA VAL A 28 -1.29 0.03 -19.15
C VAL A 28 -0.70 0.80 -17.98
N GLN A 29 0.15 1.80 -18.25
CA GLN A 29 0.80 2.64 -17.21
C GLN A 29 -0.23 3.33 -16.32
N PHE A 30 -1.25 3.98 -16.89
CA PHE A 30 -2.31 4.62 -16.11
C PHE A 30 -3.13 3.63 -15.28
N ASN A 31 -3.39 2.43 -15.79
CA ASN A 31 -4.12 1.41 -15.03
C ASN A 31 -3.28 0.83 -13.89
N VAL A 32 -1.96 0.65 -14.06
CA VAL A 32 -1.05 0.26 -12.96
C VAL A 32 -1.03 1.33 -11.86
N ILE A 33 -0.74 2.58 -12.21
CA ILE A 33 -0.71 3.70 -11.26
C ILE A 33 -2.06 3.83 -10.54
N TYR A 34 -3.17 3.67 -11.26
CA TYR A 34 -4.50 3.72 -10.66
C TYR A 34 -4.72 2.60 -9.65
N ILE A 35 -4.36 1.35 -9.98
CA ILE A 35 -4.52 0.21 -9.09
C ILE A 35 -3.62 0.34 -7.84
N GLU A 36 -2.36 0.77 -8.02
CA GLU A 36 -1.40 1.03 -6.92
C GLU A 36 -1.93 2.07 -5.90
N ASN A 37 -2.76 3.02 -6.35
CA ASN A 37 -3.37 4.05 -5.51
C ASN A 37 -4.86 3.76 -5.17
N SER A 38 -5.38 2.59 -5.56
CA SER A 38 -6.79 2.22 -5.37
C SER A 38 -7.04 1.54 -4.02
N LEU A 39 -8.30 1.57 -3.57
CA LEU A 39 -8.75 0.79 -2.42
C LEU A 39 -9.04 -0.69 -2.76
N LEU A 40 -8.49 -1.23 -3.86
CA LEU A 40 -8.69 -2.63 -4.31
C LEU A 40 -8.44 -3.64 -3.20
N TYR A 41 -7.27 -3.55 -2.55
CA TYR A 41 -6.84 -4.50 -1.50
C TYR A 41 -7.70 -4.38 -0.25
N LYS A 42 -7.97 -3.15 0.19
CA LYS A 42 -8.92 -2.86 1.27
C LYS A 42 -10.28 -3.51 0.98
N ASN A 43 -10.87 -3.21 -0.17
CA ASN A 43 -12.18 -3.77 -0.57
C ASN A 43 -12.21 -5.31 -0.64
N TYR A 44 -11.07 -5.97 -0.86
CA TYR A 44 -10.97 -7.42 -0.78
C TYR A 44 -10.94 -7.89 0.67
N ASN A 45 -10.15 -7.24 1.53
CA ASN A 45 -10.03 -7.54 2.95
C ASN A 45 -11.34 -7.29 3.72
N ASP A 46 -12.02 -6.15 3.47
CA ASP A 46 -13.37 -5.86 3.97
C ASP A 46 -14.32 -7.05 3.71
N LEU A 47 -14.21 -7.64 2.51
CA LEU A 47 -15.08 -8.72 2.05
C LEU A 47 -14.66 -10.09 2.58
N TYR A 48 -13.36 -10.32 2.74
CA TYR A 48 -12.81 -11.52 3.38
C TYR A 48 -13.22 -11.61 4.85
N ALA A 49 -13.03 -10.51 5.60
CA ALA A 49 -13.40 -10.44 7.01
C ALA A 49 -14.92 -10.63 7.21
N SER A 50 -15.74 -9.93 6.42
CA SER A 50 -17.21 -10.04 6.51
C SER A 50 -17.79 -11.38 6.05
N GLN A 51 -17.03 -12.22 5.34
CA GLN A 51 -17.43 -13.57 4.94
C GLN A 51 -16.76 -14.68 5.77
N GLY A 52 -15.90 -14.33 6.73
CA GLY A 52 -15.15 -15.30 7.54
C GLY A 52 -14.20 -16.18 6.72
N GLY A 53 -13.71 -15.68 5.58
CA GLY A 53 -12.90 -16.46 4.65
C GLY A 53 -12.93 -15.93 3.21
N ASN A 54 -12.33 -16.69 2.31
CA ASN A 54 -12.07 -16.28 0.92
C ASN A 54 -13.36 -16.03 0.10
N PRO A 55 -13.69 -14.78 -0.26
CA PRO A 55 -14.90 -14.48 -1.01
C PRO A 55 -14.82 -14.94 -2.46
N SER A 56 -15.95 -15.38 -3.00
CA SER A 56 -16.03 -15.78 -4.41
C SER A 56 -15.77 -14.60 -5.35
N TYR A 57 -15.09 -14.87 -6.47
CA TYR A 57 -14.73 -13.86 -7.47
C TYR A 57 -15.94 -13.03 -7.95
N GLU A 58 -17.10 -13.66 -8.13
CA GLU A 58 -18.34 -12.96 -8.48
C GLU A 58 -18.83 -12.01 -7.38
N THR A 59 -18.67 -12.38 -6.12
CA THR A 59 -19.09 -11.54 -4.99
C THR A 59 -18.15 -10.35 -4.84
N PHE A 60 -16.84 -10.57 -5.04
CA PHE A 60 -15.89 -9.48 -5.11
C PHE A 60 -16.15 -8.54 -6.29
N LEU A 61 -16.45 -9.07 -7.49
CA LEU A 61 -16.87 -8.25 -8.64
C LEU A 61 -18.11 -7.39 -8.32
N LYS A 62 -19.12 -7.93 -7.64
CA LYS A 62 -20.33 -7.19 -7.22
C LYS A 62 -20.02 -6.07 -6.21
N VAL A 63 -19.01 -6.25 -5.34
CA VAL A 63 -18.53 -5.21 -4.43
C VAL A 63 -17.76 -4.13 -5.19
N MET A 64 -16.84 -4.52 -6.07
CA MET A 64 -16.08 -3.57 -6.89
C MET A 64 -17.01 -2.77 -7.81
N GLN A 65 -18.05 -3.38 -8.39
CA GLN A 65 -19.05 -2.66 -9.20
C GLN A 65 -19.71 -1.48 -8.46
N LYS A 66 -19.83 -1.56 -7.13
CA LYS A 66 -20.39 -0.50 -6.29
C LYS A 66 -19.33 0.48 -5.77
N LYS A 67 -18.13 -0.01 -5.44
CA LYS A 67 -17.08 0.77 -4.77
C LYS A 67 -16.07 1.43 -5.71
N ASP A 68 -15.74 0.80 -6.84
CA ASP A 68 -14.79 1.31 -7.83
C ASP A 68 -15.09 0.72 -9.22
N ASN A 69 -15.79 1.50 -10.04
CA ASN A 69 -16.19 1.05 -11.38
C ASN A 69 -14.99 0.80 -12.31
N ARG A 70 -13.86 1.49 -12.14
CA ARG A 70 -12.68 1.30 -13.00
C ARG A 70 -12.00 -0.02 -12.68
N ILE A 71 -11.81 -0.34 -11.40
CA ILE A 71 -11.32 -1.65 -10.96
C ILE A 71 -12.29 -2.77 -11.38
N TYR A 72 -13.60 -2.57 -11.24
CA TYR A 72 -14.60 -3.53 -11.72
C TYR A 72 -14.42 -3.86 -13.21
N HIS A 73 -14.26 -2.85 -14.07
CA HIS A 73 -14.01 -3.06 -15.49
C HIS A 73 -12.69 -3.79 -15.76
N LEU A 74 -11.61 -3.42 -15.07
CA LEU A 74 -10.30 -4.07 -15.21
C LEU A 74 -10.33 -5.55 -14.78
N LEU A 75 -11.05 -5.87 -13.70
CA LEU A 75 -11.30 -7.25 -13.27
C LEU A 75 -12.14 -8.02 -14.31
N LYS A 76 -13.29 -7.45 -14.70
CA LYS A 76 -14.25 -8.06 -15.63
C LYS A 76 -13.67 -8.36 -17.01
N GLU A 77 -12.80 -7.48 -17.50
CA GLU A 77 -12.08 -7.64 -18.77
C GLU A 77 -10.86 -8.56 -18.67
N GLY A 78 -10.57 -9.10 -17.48
CA GLY A 78 -9.43 -9.99 -17.23
C GLY A 78 -8.05 -9.32 -17.34
N LYS A 79 -8.03 -7.97 -17.40
CA LYS A 79 -6.84 -7.09 -17.35
C LYS A 79 -6.24 -6.99 -15.94
N LEU A 80 -7.04 -7.31 -14.92
CA LEU A 80 -6.62 -7.52 -13.55
C LEU A 80 -7.18 -8.88 -13.11
N ARG A 81 -6.35 -9.74 -12.50
CA ARG A 81 -6.79 -11.07 -12.06
C ARG A 81 -6.33 -11.39 -10.66
N LEU A 82 -7.28 -11.89 -9.87
CA LEU A 82 -7.03 -12.56 -8.60
C LEU A 82 -6.38 -13.91 -8.87
N GLN A 83 -5.18 -14.12 -8.33
CA GLN A 83 -4.55 -15.43 -8.18
C GLN A 83 -4.77 -15.89 -6.74
N LYS A 84 -5.34 -17.09 -6.58
CA LYS A 84 -5.30 -17.80 -5.30
C LYS A 84 -4.00 -18.59 -5.28
N ASP A 85 -3.16 -18.38 -4.27
CA ASP A 85 -2.02 -19.27 -4.02
C ASP A 85 -2.45 -20.42 -3.12
N ASP A 86 -1.71 -21.54 -3.15
CA ASP A 86 -2.05 -22.80 -2.47
C ASP A 86 -2.03 -22.72 -0.92
N LYS A 87 -1.86 -21.52 -0.35
CA LYS A 87 -1.75 -21.23 1.09
C LYS A 87 -2.77 -20.17 1.56
N GLU A 88 -3.96 -20.19 0.97
CA GLU A 88 -5.11 -19.32 1.28
C GLU A 88 -4.92 -17.81 1.02
N ASN A 89 -3.69 -17.35 0.81
CA ASN A 89 -3.37 -15.99 0.41
C ASN A 89 -3.93 -15.65 -0.98
N VAL A 90 -4.42 -14.41 -1.09
CA VAL A 90 -4.98 -13.87 -2.33
C VAL A 90 -4.04 -12.83 -2.90
N THR A 91 -3.55 -13.15 -4.09
CA THR A 91 -2.39 -12.54 -4.74
C THR A 91 -2.69 -12.24 -6.20
N PHE A 92 -1.66 -11.86 -6.93
CA PHE A 92 -1.66 -11.39 -8.31
C PHE A 92 -0.21 -11.56 -8.84
N ILE A 93 0.17 -10.95 -9.97
CA ILE A 93 1.50 -11.12 -10.61
C ILE A 93 1.98 -9.74 -11.14
N TRP A 94 2.96 -9.00 -10.57
CA TRP A 94 3.08 -7.49 -10.75
C TRP A 94 3.21 -7.06 -12.19
N PHE A 95 3.86 -7.93 -12.94
CA PHE A 95 3.42 -8.48 -14.21
C PHE A 95 3.79 -9.98 -14.11
N ARG A 96 3.42 -10.83 -15.08
CA ARG A 96 4.12 -12.12 -15.25
C ARG A 96 4.60 -12.20 -16.69
N THR A 97 5.92 -12.27 -16.90
CA THR A 97 6.44 -12.79 -18.17
C THR A 97 5.97 -14.23 -18.36
N ASN A 98 6.08 -14.76 -19.58
CA ASN A 98 5.89 -16.21 -19.78
C ASN A 98 6.84 -17.08 -18.93
N GLU A 99 7.91 -16.49 -18.41
CA GLU A 99 8.99 -17.12 -17.64
C GLU A 99 8.82 -16.96 -16.13
N GLY A 100 7.79 -16.25 -15.66
CA GLY A 100 7.46 -16.11 -14.24
C GLY A 100 8.02 -14.87 -13.55
N GLU A 101 8.76 -14.03 -14.25
CA GLU A 101 9.36 -12.83 -13.67
C GLU A 101 8.31 -11.76 -13.36
N THR A 102 8.49 -11.12 -12.20
CA THR A 102 7.67 -10.01 -11.71
C THR A 102 8.34 -8.69 -12.10
N VAL A 103 7.59 -7.76 -12.71
CA VAL A 103 8.10 -6.43 -13.10
C VAL A 103 7.46 -5.34 -12.27
N ARG A 104 8.26 -4.42 -11.71
CA ARG A 104 7.75 -3.24 -10.99
C ARG A 104 7.33 -2.16 -11.98
N ASN A 105 6.40 -1.28 -11.58
CA ASN A 105 5.96 -0.16 -12.42
C ASN A 105 7.14 0.72 -12.89
N SER A 106 8.10 1.00 -12.00
CA SER A 106 9.37 1.70 -12.29
C SER A 106 10.18 1.10 -13.44
N ASP A 107 10.00 -0.19 -13.71
CA ASP A 107 10.84 -0.96 -14.61
C ASP A 107 10.18 -1.14 -15.98
N LEU A 108 8.91 -0.75 -16.15
CA LEU A 108 8.12 -0.97 -17.36
C LEU A 108 8.30 0.16 -18.39
N THR A 109 9.30 0.01 -19.27
CA THR A 109 9.53 0.92 -20.39
C THR A 109 8.72 0.56 -21.63
N PHE A 110 8.50 1.52 -22.54
CA PHE A 110 7.82 1.26 -23.82
C PHE A 110 8.46 0.14 -24.64
N PHE A 111 9.80 0.08 -24.68
CA PHE A 111 10.50 -1.00 -25.37
C PHE A 111 10.25 -2.36 -24.73
N LYS A 112 10.28 -2.49 -23.40
CA LYS A 112 9.90 -3.73 -22.73
C LYS A 112 8.45 -4.09 -23.09
N TYR A 113 7.52 -3.14 -22.97
CA TYR A 113 6.11 -3.33 -23.30
C TYR A 113 5.87 -3.90 -24.71
N LEU A 114 6.59 -3.43 -25.73
CA LEU A 114 6.47 -3.95 -27.10
C LEU A 114 6.74 -5.46 -27.23
N PHE A 115 7.57 -6.02 -26.35
CA PHE A 115 7.92 -7.45 -26.32
C PHE A 115 7.16 -8.24 -25.23
N PHE A 116 6.32 -7.58 -24.43
CA PHE A 116 5.45 -8.23 -23.44
C PHE A 116 4.21 -8.88 -24.08
N LYS A 117 3.87 -10.09 -23.63
CA LYS A 117 2.65 -10.81 -24.07
C LYS A 117 1.39 -10.33 -23.34
N LYS A 118 0.93 -9.14 -23.71
CA LYS A 118 -0.41 -8.51 -23.55
C LYS A 118 -1.18 -8.52 -22.22
N ASN A 119 -0.93 -9.42 -21.26
CA ASN A 119 -1.69 -9.45 -20.01
C ASN A 119 -0.99 -8.62 -18.93
N ILE A 120 -1.68 -7.57 -18.48
CA ILE A 120 -1.41 -6.88 -17.22
C ILE A 120 -1.87 -7.80 -16.07
N PHE A 121 -1.14 -7.78 -14.96
CA PHE A 121 -1.46 -8.45 -13.70
C PHE A 121 -0.80 -7.60 -12.56
N ILE A 122 -1.17 -7.65 -11.26
CA ILE A 122 -0.59 -6.73 -10.20
C ILE A 122 -0.28 -7.38 -8.79
N ASN A 123 0.87 -8.07 -8.60
CA ASN A 123 1.39 -8.76 -7.38
C ASN A 123 1.73 -7.82 -6.24
N PHE A 124 0.78 -7.67 -5.33
CA PHE A 124 1.11 -7.51 -3.92
C PHE A 124 1.41 -8.88 -3.36
N ASN A 125 2.69 -9.16 -3.12
CA ASN A 125 3.10 -10.38 -2.45
C ASN A 125 2.61 -10.23 -1.01
N PHE A 126 1.57 -10.99 -0.64
CA PHE A 126 0.68 -10.69 0.51
C PHE A 126 1.28 -10.98 1.88
N LYS A 127 2.58 -10.66 2.05
CA LYS A 127 3.35 -10.81 3.27
C LYS A 127 4.17 -9.56 3.65
N GLU A 128 4.32 -8.60 2.74
CA GLU A 128 5.21 -7.43 2.92
C GLU A 128 4.49 -6.08 2.72
N TYR A 129 3.16 -6.06 2.60
CA TYR A 129 2.36 -4.84 2.46
C TYR A 129 1.35 -4.62 3.60
N PHE A 130 1.82 -4.79 4.84
CA PHE A 130 1.28 -4.01 5.98
C PHE A 130 1.88 -2.59 6.00
N ASP A 131 1.98 -1.98 4.82
CA ASP A 131 2.63 -0.69 4.62
C ASP A 131 1.62 0.46 4.64
N TYR A 132 0.90 0.55 5.76
CA TYR A 132 0.19 1.76 6.17
C TYR A 132 1.20 2.83 6.65
N LYS A 133 2.15 3.17 5.75
CA LYS A 133 3.42 3.89 6.01
C LYS A 133 4.14 3.36 7.26
N GLU A 134 5.19 2.56 7.08
CA GLU A 134 6.02 2.08 8.19
C GLU A 134 6.22 3.13 9.29
N ASN A 135 6.02 2.71 10.53
CA ASN A 135 6.38 3.54 11.67
C ASN A 135 7.91 3.67 11.66
N ILE A 136 8.45 4.78 11.15
CA ILE A 136 9.89 4.97 10.93
C ILE A 136 10.42 6.05 11.89
N ILE A 137 11.56 5.76 12.49
CA ILE A 137 12.38 6.74 13.20
C ILE A 137 13.33 7.39 12.19
N TYR A 138 13.28 8.71 12.09
CA TYR A 138 14.25 9.52 11.36
C TYR A 138 15.11 10.30 12.35
N LYS A 139 16.44 10.22 12.23
CA LYS A 139 17.39 11.00 13.04
C LYS A 139 17.89 12.21 12.24
N LEU A 140 18.00 13.37 12.90
CA LEU A 140 18.60 14.55 12.30
C LEU A 140 20.11 14.32 12.09
N ASN A 141 20.58 14.49 10.85
CA ASN A 141 21.99 14.46 10.50
C ASN A 141 22.31 15.68 9.61
N GLY A 142 23.12 16.61 10.12
CA GLY A 142 23.28 17.93 9.52
C GLY A 142 21.93 18.65 9.42
N ASN A 143 21.54 19.02 8.19
CA ASN A 143 20.32 19.78 7.90
C ASN A 143 19.14 18.89 7.44
N SER A 144 19.25 17.56 7.54
CA SER A 144 18.24 16.62 7.00
C SER A 144 17.91 15.50 7.97
N PHE A 145 16.66 15.05 7.94
CA PHE A 145 16.20 13.85 8.66
C PHE A 145 16.45 12.61 7.80
N ILE A 146 17.20 11.65 8.33
CA ILE A 146 17.55 10.39 7.65
C ILE A 146 16.86 9.25 8.39
N ALA A 147 16.18 8.36 7.67
CA ALA A 147 15.56 7.17 8.24
C ALA A 147 16.64 6.27 8.87
N THR A 148 16.41 5.75 10.07
CA THR A 148 17.33 4.83 10.74
C THR A 148 16.71 3.44 10.90
N ASP A 149 15.64 3.34 11.66
CA ASP A 149 15.08 2.06 12.12
C ASP A 149 13.54 2.10 12.11
N PRO A 150 12.89 0.94 11.90
CA PRO A 150 11.48 0.77 12.24
C PRO A 150 11.24 1.02 13.74
N LEU A 151 10.21 1.79 14.05
CA LEU A 151 9.72 2.02 15.40
C LEU A 151 9.07 0.75 15.95
N ASN A 152 9.63 0.22 17.03
CA ASN A 152 8.99 -0.82 17.82
C ASN A 152 7.83 -0.23 18.65
N THR A 153 6.58 -0.49 18.21
CA THR A 153 5.36 0.00 18.86
C THR A 153 4.93 -0.80 20.10
N ASN A 154 5.60 -1.91 20.45
CA ASN A 154 5.22 -2.76 21.58
C ASN A 154 5.17 -2.00 22.91
N LYS A 155 5.97 -0.94 23.08
CA LYS A 155 5.92 -0.08 24.27
C LYS A 155 4.63 0.74 24.36
N ILE A 156 4.09 1.20 23.23
CA ILE A 156 2.78 1.88 23.17
C ILE A 156 1.69 0.85 23.47
N GLN A 157 1.75 -0.32 22.84
CA GLN A 157 0.82 -1.43 23.06
C GLN A 157 0.75 -1.87 24.53
N LEU A 158 1.90 -1.98 25.22
CA LEU A 158 1.98 -2.30 26.65
C LEU A 158 1.33 -1.22 27.52
N GLN A 159 1.56 0.06 27.21
CA GLN A 159 0.93 1.17 27.96
C GLN A 159 -0.58 1.23 27.71
N TYR A 160 -1.03 0.94 26.49
CA TYR A 160 -2.45 0.82 26.16
C TYR A 160 -3.09 -0.35 26.92
N ALA A 161 -2.50 -1.55 26.84
CA ALA A 161 -2.93 -2.75 27.56
C ALA A 161 -3.10 -2.49 29.07
N ASN A 162 -2.09 -1.90 29.71
CA ASN A 162 -2.12 -1.55 31.13
C ASN A 162 -3.19 -0.49 31.49
N LYS A 163 -3.64 0.32 30.51
CA LYS A 163 -4.64 1.37 30.72
C LYS A 163 -6.08 0.88 30.58
N ILE A 164 -6.31 -0.15 29.76
CA ILE A 164 -7.61 -0.81 29.60
C ILE A 164 -7.70 -2.16 30.35
N ASP A 165 -6.78 -2.43 31.27
CA ASP A 165 -6.63 -3.68 32.05
C ASP A 165 -6.67 -4.97 31.19
N CYS A 166 -6.03 -4.91 30.02
CA CYS A 166 -6.04 -5.97 29.02
C CYS A 166 -4.69 -6.68 28.93
N LYS A 167 -4.68 -7.94 28.47
CA LYS A 167 -3.44 -8.62 28.07
C LYS A 167 -2.93 -8.00 26.76
N PRO A 168 -1.63 -7.67 26.61
CA PRO A 168 -1.11 -6.99 25.41
C PRO A 168 -1.40 -7.72 24.09
N CYS A 169 -1.49 -9.05 24.12
CA CYS A 169 -1.81 -9.90 22.97
C CYS A 169 -3.30 -10.04 22.65
N LYS A 170 -4.20 -9.39 23.39
CA LYS A 170 -5.67 -9.47 23.23
C LYS A 170 -6.33 -8.15 22.83
N ILE A 171 -5.53 -7.16 22.44
CA ILE A 171 -6.02 -5.91 21.88
C ILE A 171 -6.43 -6.17 20.43
N PHE A 172 -7.72 -6.04 20.13
CA PHE A 172 -8.28 -6.07 18.78
C PHE A 172 -8.69 -4.66 18.35
N VAL A 173 -8.55 -4.38 17.05
CA VAL A 173 -8.99 -3.14 16.43
C VAL A 173 -9.43 -3.44 15.00
N GLU A 174 -10.50 -2.82 14.52
CA GLU A 174 -10.82 -2.84 13.10
C GLU A 174 -9.81 -1.97 12.33
N ASP A 175 -9.18 -2.52 11.29
CA ASP A 175 -8.04 -1.91 10.54
C ASP A 175 -8.31 -0.53 9.89
N TYR A 176 -9.51 0.04 10.04
CA TYR A 176 -9.89 1.32 9.46
C TYR A 176 -9.62 2.54 10.34
N PHE A 177 -9.33 2.35 11.63
CA PHE A 177 -9.21 3.43 12.62
C PHE A 177 -7.77 3.92 12.88
N THR A 178 -6.79 3.55 12.04
CA THR A 178 -5.40 4.01 12.19
C THR A 178 -5.30 5.54 12.09
N GLN A 179 -4.84 6.16 13.16
CA GLN A 179 -4.51 7.57 13.25
C GLN A 179 -3.07 7.83 12.84
N HIS A 180 -2.79 9.03 12.37
CA HIS A 180 -1.47 9.42 11.86
C HIS A 180 -0.95 10.65 12.60
N THR A 181 0.34 10.68 12.90
CA THR A 181 1.06 11.86 13.39
C THR A 181 2.53 11.79 13.01
N TYR A 182 3.17 12.96 12.87
CA TYR A 182 4.61 13.04 13.08
C TYR A 182 4.89 13.47 14.53
N LEU A 183 5.90 12.87 15.16
CA LEU A 183 6.42 13.28 16.46
C LEU A 183 7.81 13.87 16.27
N LEU A 184 7.97 15.16 16.58
CA LEU A 184 9.29 15.79 16.68
C LEU A 184 9.77 15.67 18.13
N ILE A 185 10.83 14.91 18.36
CA ILE A 185 11.50 14.75 19.65
C ILE A 185 12.79 15.57 19.63
N GLN A 186 12.92 16.52 20.56
CA GLN A 186 14.09 17.39 20.71
C GLN A 186 14.46 17.47 22.19
N ALA A 187 15.52 16.74 22.57
CA ALA A 187 15.88 16.48 23.97
C ALA A 187 14.66 16.00 24.78
N ASN A 188 14.12 16.85 25.67
CA ASN A 188 12.98 16.53 26.54
C ASN A 188 11.62 17.06 26.03
N ASN A 189 11.58 17.70 24.85
CA ASN A 189 10.36 18.21 24.25
C ASN A 189 9.86 17.26 23.15
N ILE A 190 8.56 16.97 23.15
CA ILE A 190 7.90 16.12 22.15
C ILE A 190 6.72 16.90 21.60
N LYS A 191 6.75 17.17 20.29
CA LYS A 191 5.70 17.90 19.58
C LYS A 191 5.00 16.99 18.57
N PHE A 192 3.69 16.86 18.70
CA PHE A 192 2.82 16.26 17.71
C PHE A 192 2.59 17.24 16.55
N ILE A 193 2.71 16.75 15.31
CA ILE A 193 2.53 17.53 14.08
C ILE A 193 1.50 16.79 13.21
N ASN A 194 0.46 17.52 12.77
CA ASN A 194 -0.64 17.01 11.95
C ASN A 194 -1.29 15.73 12.52
N SER A 195 -1.53 15.74 13.84
CA SER A 195 -1.93 14.56 14.61
C SER A 195 -3.45 14.39 14.70
N THR A 196 -3.97 13.31 14.13
CA THR A 196 -5.41 12.95 14.16
C THR A 196 -5.84 12.21 15.43
N PHE A 197 -4.88 11.75 16.26
CA PHE A 197 -5.15 11.05 17.53
C PHE A 197 -6.04 11.86 18.49
N SER A 198 -6.80 11.15 19.33
CA SER A 198 -7.51 11.73 20.46
C SER A 198 -6.54 12.34 21.49
N ASN A 199 -7.04 13.21 22.36
CA ASN A 199 -6.21 13.79 23.42
C ASN A 199 -5.74 12.72 24.42
N TYR A 200 -6.59 11.75 24.76
CA TYR A 200 -6.27 10.69 25.69
C TYR A 200 -5.18 9.74 25.14
N SER A 201 -5.28 9.40 23.85
CA SER A 201 -4.24 8.67 23.13
C SER A 201 -2.94 9.45 23.03
N LYS A 202 -2.99 10.76 22.72
CA LYS A 202 -1.83 11.65 22.70
C LYS A 202 -1.09 11.68 24.02
N ASP A 203 -1.78 11.75 25.16
CA ASP A 203 -1.15 11.77 26.48
C ASP A 203 -0.36 10.48 26.76
N ILE A 204 -0.92 9.32 26.44
CA ILE A 204 -0.24 8.03 26.67
C ILE A 204 0.94 7.85 25.72
N ILE A 205 0.78 8.20 24.43
CA ILE A 205 1.86 8.23 23.45
C ILE A 205 2.97 9.18 23.92
N TYR A 206 2.63 10.38 24.37
CA TYR A 206 3.59 11.37 24.88
C TYR A 206 4.43 10.81 26.03
N GLN A 207 3.82 10.22 27.08
CA GLN A 207 4.59 9.64 28.18
C GLN A 207 5.46 8.47 27.70
N THR A 208 4.94 7.61 26.83
CA THR A 208 5.69 6.47 26.27
C THR A 208 6.98 6.93 25.57
N PHE A 209 6.88 7.92 24.68
CA PHE A 209 8.05 8.47 23.99
C PHE A 209 8.95 9.29 24.92
N LYS A 210 8.38 10.00 25.90
CA LYS A 210 9.15 10.74 26.91
C LYS A 210 10.04 9.82 27.73
N ASP A 211 9.54 8.67 28.15
CA ASP A 211 10.33 7.68 28.87
C ASP A 211 11.34 6.95 27.98
N MET A 212 10.98 6.67 26.71
CA MET A 212 11.90 6.06 25.74
C MET A 212 13.11 6.95 25.41
N TYR A 213 12.92 8.27 25.33
CA TYR A 213 13.94 9.22 24.86
C TYR A 213 14.47 10.16 25.96
N LYS A 214 14.07 9.96 27.23
CA LYS A 214 14.37 10.81 28.42
C LYS A 214 15.83 11.26 28.59
N ASN A 215 16.78 10.42 28.18
CA ASN A 215 18.21 10.66 28.32
C ASN A 215 18.91 10.96 26.98
N ASN A 216 18.15 11.04 25.89
CA ASN A 216 18.68 11.25 24.55
C ASN A 216 18.80 12.75 24.23
N LYS A 217 19.91 13.15 23.61
CA LYS A 217 20.20 14.53 23.19
C LYS A 217 20.04 14.75 21.68
N ASP A 218 19.86 13.68 20.91
CA ASP A 218 19.59 13.75 19.48
C ASP A 218 18.22 14.39 19.20
N THR A 219 18.02 14.80 17.95
CA THR A 219 16.71 15.20 17.43
C THR A 219 16.17 14.12 16.51
N PHE A 220 14.91 13.70 16.75
CA PHE A 220 14.21 12.71 15.94
C PHE A 220 12.91 13.26 15.37
N LEU A 221 12.57 12.84 14.17
CA LEU A 221 11.24 12.91 13.62
C LEU A 221 10.73 11.47 13.50
N ILE A 222 9.58 11.15 14.06
CA ILE A 222 9.02 9.79 14.03
C ILE A 222 7.70 9.84 13.28
N ASN A 223 7.55 9.00 12.25
CA ASN A 223 6.26 8.71 11.64
C ASN A 223 5.51 7.71 12.52
N LEU A 224 4.29 8.05 12.94
CA LEU A 224 3.46 7.17 13.77
C LEU A 224 2.04 7.04 13.19
N CYS A 225 1.79 5.87 12.62
CA CYS A 225 0.51 5.27 12.29
C CYS A 225 0.13 4.27 13.40
N TYR A 226 -0.90 4.59 14.19
CA TYR A 226 -1.37 3.74 15.30
C TYR A 226 -2.82 4.05 15.67
N TYR A 227 -3.46 3.20 16.46
CA TYR A 227 -4.86 3.35 16.86
C TYR A 227 -5.04 4.33 18.03
N ASN A 228 -6.25 4.91 18.19
CA ASN A 228 -6.59 5.50 19.49
C ASN A 228 -6.80 4.39 20.51
N ILE A 229 -6.54 4.66 21.79
CA ILE A 229 -6.84 3.73 22.88
C ILE A 229 -8.36 3.54 23.05
N GLU A 230 -9.16 4.54 22.69
CA GLU A 230 -10.63 4.47 22.69
C GLU A 230 -11.21 3.57 21.59
N ASP A 231 -10.44 3.28 20.54
CA ASP A 231 -10.85 2.41 19.42
C ASP A 231 -10.47 0.94 19.68
N LEU A 232 -9.88 0.61 20.85
CA LEU A 232 -9.41 -0.74 21.17
C LEU A 232 -10.47 -1.55 21.91
N GLU A 233 -10.61 -2.81 21.53
CA GLU A 233 -11.36 -3.80 22.29
C GLU A 233 -10.39 -4.79 22.96
N CYS A 234 -10.65 -5.11 24.24
CA CYS A 234 -10.01 -6.24 24.89
C CYS A 234 -10.84 -7.49 24.64
N LEU A 235 -10.29 -8.45 23.91
CA LEU A 235 -10.92 -9.75 23.73
C LEU A 235 -10.62 -10.65 24.94
N ASP A 236 -11.60 -11.48 25.33
CA ASP A 236 -11.52 -12.40 26.49
C ASP A 236 -10.50 -13.54 26.34
#